data_AF-A0A3D3AZS1-F1
#
_entry.id   AF-A0A3D3AZS1-F1
#
_cell.length_a   1.000
_cell.length_b   1.000
_cell.length_c   1.000
_cell.angle_alpha   90.00
_cell.angle_beta   90.00
_cell.angle_gamma   90.00
#
_symmetry.space_group_name_H-M   'P 1'
#
loop_
_entity.id
_entity.type
_entity.pdbx_description
1 polymer ?
#
loop_
_entity_poly.entity_id
_entity_poly.type
_entity_poly.pdbx_seq_one_letter_code
_entity_poly.pdbx_strand_id
1 'polypeptide(L)'
;MDWLTDPHIWASFITLSAMEVVLGIDNVVFISLMVSRMHPEQRLTARRVGLLLALIFRIIMLGGIAYIIHLTTPLFSFAGYDFSWRDLILIAGGLFLLVKGTREMHQDIEGEEEGGEASVADTMVSAILQIAVIDLVFSIDSIITAVGMAEHVEVMIAAVAVAILVMYFASEPVAAFIERHPTTKMLALS
;
A
#
# COMPACT_ATOMS: atom_id res chain seq x y z
N MET A 1 -11.71 -15.66 -28.24
CA MET A 1 -10.32 -15.48 -28.73
C MET A 1 -10.09 -14.06 -29.25
N ASP A 2 -11.14 -13.26 -29.46
CA ASP A 2 -11.05 -11.90 -30.02
C ASP A 2 -10.51 -10.83 -29.06
N TRP A 3 -10.56 -11.08 -27.74
CA TRP A 3 -10.12 -10.12 -26.71
C TRP A 3 -8.58 -9.97 -26.63
N LEU A 4 -7.82 -11.05 -26.93
CA LEU A 4 -6.34 -10.99 -26.91
C LEU A 4 -5.75 -10.19 -28.09
N THR A 5 -6.55 -9.95 -29.13
CA THR A 5 -6.17 -9.19 -30.33
C THR A 5 -6.70 -7.76 -30.33
N ASP A 6 -7.48 -7.35 -29.32
CA ASP A 6 -8.01 -5.99 -29.25
C ASP A 6 -6.93 -5.01 -28.74
N PRO A 7 -6.55 -4.00 -29.55
CA PRO A 7 -5.57 -3.00 -29.14
C PRO A 7 -5.98 -2.21 -27.89
N HIS A 8 -7.28 -2.06 -27.62
CA HIS A 8 -7.78 -1.32 -26.45
C HIS A 8 -7.46 -2.05 -25.15
N ILE A 9 -7.57 -3.38 -25.14
CA ILE A 9 -7.27 -4.20 -23.96
C ILE A 9 -5.79 -4.09 -23.58
N TRP A 10 -4.90 -4.13 -24.58
CA TRP A 10 -3.47 -3.96 -24.37
C TRP A 10 -3.11 -2.53 -23.95
N ALA A 11 -3.76 -1.52 -24.52
CA ALA A 11 -3.57 -0.13 -24.10
C ALA A 11 -3.98 0.08 -22.64
N SER A 12 -5.15 -0.45 -22.24
CA SER A 12 -5.62 -0.40 -20.85
C SER A 12 -4.69 -1.17 -19.92
N PHE A 13 -4.26 -2.38 -20.31
CA PHE A 13 -3.30 -3.18 -19.54
C PHE A 13 -2.01 -2.41 -19.28
N ILE A 14 -1.37 -1.86 -20.33
CA ILE A 14 -0.12 -1.11 -20.21
C ILE A 14 -0.31 0.12 -19.34
N THR A 15 -1.40 0.85 -19.53
CA THR A 15 -1.69 2.07 -18.75
C THR A 15 -1.91 1.76 -17.27
N LEU A 16 -2.72 0.74 -16.98
CA LEU A 16 -2.97 0.25 -15.62
C LEU A 16 -1.68 -0.23 -14.97
N SER A 17 -0.89 -1.07 -15.65
CA SER A 17 0.39 -1.53 -15.12
C SER A 17 1.35 -0.37 -14.85
N ALA A 18 1.43 0.61 -15.75
CA ALA A 18 2.29 1.77 -15.56
C ALA A 18 1.87 2.62 -14.36
N MET A 19 0.58 2.92 -14.22
CA MET A 19 0.07 3.65 -13.05
C MET A 19 0.29 2.89 -11.75
N GLU A 20 0.02 1.58 -11.73
CA GLU A 20 0.23 0.75 -10.54
C GLU A 20 1.70 0.73 -10.12
N VAL A 21 2.63 0.71 -11.07
CA VAL A 21 4.06 0.82 -10.77
C VAL A 21 4.38 2.21 -10.21
N VAL A 22 3.87 3.28 -10.82
CA VAL A 22 4.13 4.66 -10.36
C VAL A 22 3.59 4.87 -8.93
N LEU A 23 2.32 4.52 -8.69
CA LEU A 23 1.66 4.63 -7.39
C LEU A 23 2.29 3.69 -6.35
N GLY A 24 2.76 2.52 -6.76
CA GLY A 24 3.32 1.53 -5.85
C GLY A 24 4.79 1.77 -5.46
N ILE A 25 5.51 2.67 -6.15
CA ILE A 25 6.85 3.10 -5.71
C ILE A 25 6.78 3.77 -4.33
N ASP A 26 5.73 4.54 -4.04
CA ASP A 26 5.56 5.22 -2.75
C ASP A 26 5.52 4.21 -1.59
N ASN A 27 4.90 3.05 -1.79
CA ASN A 27 4.83 1.97 -0.79
C ASN A 27 6.20 1.37 -0.52
N VAL A 28 6.99 1.14 -1.57
CA VAL A 28 8.36 0.63 -1.45
C VAL A 28 9.26 1.64 -0.73
N VAL A 29 9.12 2.93 -1.07
CA VAL A 29 9.85 4.03 -0.42
C VAL A 29 9.52 4.04 1.07
N PHE A 30 8.23 4.02 1.42
CA PHE A 30 7.78 4.09 2.80
C PHE A 30 8.25 2.88 3.64
N ILE A 31 8.14 1.66 3.11
CA ILE A 31 8.66 0.44 3.75
C ILE A 31 10.18 0.57 3.97
N SER A 32 10.91 1.07 2.97
CA SER A 32 12.36 1.25 3.05
C SER A 32 12.75 2.27 4.12
N LEU A 33 11.99 3.35 4.26
CA LEU A 33 12.17 4.35 5.31
C LEU A 33 11.93 3.78 6.70
N MET A 34 10.84 3.02 6.88
CA MET A 34 10.49 2.40 8.16
C MET A 34 11.59 1.44 8.62
N VAL A 35 12.01 0.52 7.74
CA VAL A 35 13.04 -0.48 8.07
C VAL A 35 14.42 0.17 8.25
N SER A 36 14.68 1.34 7.65
CA SER A 36 15.95 2.06 7.85
C SER A 36 16.20 2.48 9.31
N ARG A 37 15.15 2.53 10.16
CA ARG A 37 15.24 2.86 11.58
C ARG A 37 15.65 1.65 12.44
N MET A 38 15.61 0.42 11.91
CA MET A 38 15.95 -0.81 12.65
C MET A 38 17.47 -1.01 12.80
N HIS A 39 17.88 -1.92 13.69
CA HIS A 39 19.28 -2.32 13.85
C HIS A 39 19.90 -2.80 12.51
N PRO A 40 21.14 -2.37 12.16
CA PRO A 40 21.76 -2.64 10.86
C PRO A 40 21.77 -4.12 10.46
N GLU A 41 21.97 -5.01 11.44
CA GLU A 41 22.03 -6.46 11.25
C GLU A 41 20.70 -7.08 10.83
N GLN A 42 19.57 -6.44 11.18
CA GLN A 42 18.23 -6.95 10.90
C GLN A 42 17.56 -6.25 9.71
N ARG A 43 18.07 -5.10 9.26
CA ARG A 43 17.43 -4.29 8.19
C ARG A 43 17.18 -5.07 6.91
N LEU A 44 18.17 -5.82 6.43
CA LEU A 44 18.04 -6.53 5.16
C LEU A 44 16.94 -7.61 5.24
N THR A 45 16.91 -8.37 6.34
CA THR A 45 15.92 -9.41 6.58
C THR A 45 14.53 -8.81 6.80
N ALA A 46 14.42 -7.78 7.65
CA ALA A 46 13.16 -7.09 7.90
C ALA A 46 12.60 -6.42 6.64
N ARG A 47 13.46 -5.89 5.77
CA ARG A 47 13.07 -5.33 4.47
C ARG A 47 12.49 -6.41 3.56
N ARG A 48 13.20 -7.52 3.39
CA ARG A 48 12.73 -8.63 2.53
C ARG A 48 11.43 -9.23 3.04
N VAL A 49 11.34 -9.46 4.35
CA VAL A 49 10.13 -10.00 4.98
C VAL A 49 8.98 -8.99 4.87
N GLY A 50 9.21 -7.72 5.19
CA GLY A 50 8.20 -6.67 5.09
C GLY A 50 7.68 -6.47 3.67
N LEU A 51 8.57 -6.44 2.68
CA LEU A 51 8.20 -6.33 1.26
C LEU A 51 7.43 -7.56 0.77
N LEU A 52 7.86 -8.76 1.15
CA LEU A 52 7.17 -10.00 0.78
C LEU A 52 5.78 -10.07 1.43
N LEU A 53 5.66 -9.61 2.68
CA LEU A 53 4.40 -9.60 3.41
C LEU A 53 3.43 -8.55 2.85
N ALA A 54 3.92 -7.35 2.52
CA ALA A 54 3.15 -6.33 1.81
C ALA A 54 2.68 -6.83 0.44
N LEU A 55 3.56 -7.51 -0.29
CA LEU A 55 3.22 -8.10 -1.58
C LEU A 55 2.13 -9.18 -1.48
N ILE A 56 2.19 -10.05 -0.47
CA ILE A 56 1.13 -11.03 -0.18
C ILE A 56 -0.18 -10.30 0.17
N PHE A 57 -0.10 -9.28 1.02
CA PHE A 57 -1.26 -8.51 1.46
C PHE A 57 -1.94 -7.80 0.28
N ARG A 58 -1.15 -7.25 -0.65
CA ARG A 58 -1.61 -6.68 -1.92
C ARG A 58 -2.37 -7.68 -2.77
N ILE A 59 -1.86 -8.91 -2.90
CA ILE A 59 -2.53 -9.99 -3.65
C ILE A 59 -3.85 -10.39 -2.99
N ILE A 60 -3.87 -10.52 -1.66
CA ILE A 60 -5.09 -10.83 -0.90
C ILE A 60 -6.13 -9.71 -1.08
N MET A 61 -5.72 -8.46 -0.94
CA MET A 61 -6.58 -7.30 -1.17
C MET A 61 -7.13 -7.31 -2.59
N LEU A 62 -6.29 -7.47 -3.61
CA LEU A 62 -6.71 -7.55 -5.02
C LEU A 62 -7.76 -8.66 -5.25
N GLY A 63 -7.55 -9.85 -4.67
CA GLY A 63 -8.53 -10.94 -4.72
C GLY A 63 -9.83 -10.59 -3.99
N GLY A 64 -9.73 -9.94 -2.83
CA GLY A 64 -10.86 -9.39 -2.08
C GLY A 64 -11.62 -8.33 -2.87
N ILE A 65 -10.96 -7.58 -3.74
CA ILE A 65 -11.59 -6.56 -4.59
C ILE A 65 -12.28 -7.14 -5.81
N ALA A 66 -11.72 -8.17 -6.43
CA ALA A 66 -12.45 -8.93 -7.46
C ALA A 66 -13.81 -9.40 -6.91
N TYR A 67 -13.86 -9.71 -5.60
CA TYR A 67 -15.09 -9.98 -4.87
C TYR A 67 -15.89 -8.70 -4.55
N ILE A 68 -15.28 -7.64 -4.00
CA ILE A 68 -15.96 -6.38 -3.63
C ILE A 68 -16.55 -5.62 -4.83
N ILE A 69 -15.97 -5.70 -6.03
CA ILE A 69 -16.55 -5.10 -7.25
C ILE A 69 -17.94 -5.69 -7.54
N HIS A 70 -18.19 -6.95 -7.18
CA HIS A 70 -19.53 -7.53 -7.24
C HIS A 70 -20.45 -7.06 -6.09
N LEU A 71 -19.88 -6.45 -5.04
CA LEU A 71 -20.58 -5.83 -3.89
C LEU A 71 -20.75 -4.30 -4.03
N THR A 72 -20.59 -3.73 -5.23
CA THR A 72 -20.99 -2.33 -5.52
C THR A 72 -22.50 -2.13 -5.48
N THR A 73 -23.27 -3.19 -5.21
CA THR A 73 -24.69 -3.08 -4.91
C THR A 73 -24.90 -2.25 -3.64
N PRO A 74 -25.76 -1.22 -3.69
CA PRO A 74 -26.04 -0.39 -2.52
C PRO A 74 -26.67 -1.25 -1.42
N LEU A 75 -26.08 -1.23 -0.21
CA LEU A 75 -26.59 -1.98 0.94
C LEU A 75 -27.81 -1.31 1.55
N PHE A 76 -27.74 0.02 1.64
CA PHE A 76 -28.79 0.88 2.14
C PHE A 76 -28.59 2.29 1.59
N SER A 77 -29.70 2.97 1.38
CA SER A 77 -29.72 4.38 0.98
C SER A 77 -30.10 5.23 2.19
N PHE A 78 -29.28 6.24 2.49
CA PHE A 78 -29.52 7.17 3.59
C PHE A 78 -29.41 8.61 3.10
N ALA A 79 -30.45 9.41 3.35
CA ALA A 79 -30.50 10.83 2.96
C ALA A 79 -30.22 11.10 1.46
N GLY A 80 -30.60 10.17 0.57
CA GLY A 80 -30.38 10.29 -0.88
C GLY A 80 -28.98 9.85 -1.36
N TYR A 81 -28.15 9.34 -0.46
CA TYR A 81 -26.85 8.74 -0.80
C TYR A 81 -26.92 7.22 -0.64
N ASP A 82 -26.45 6.52 -1.68
CA ASP A 82 -26.33 5.07 -1.72
C ASP A 82 -24.99 4.66 -1.08
N PHE A 83 -25.05 3.87 0.00
CA PHE A 83 -23.85 3.37 0.67
C PHE A 83 -23.55 1.94 0.22
N SER A 84 -22.40 1.75 -0.42
CA SER A 84 -21.86 0.44 -0.79
C SER A 84 -20.85 -0.05 0.24
N TRP A 85 -20.49 -1.35 0.17
CA TRP A 85 -19.41 -1.91 0.99
C TRP A 85 -18.07 -1.18 0.80
N ARG A 86 -17.80 -0.68 -0.42
CA ARG A 86 -16.61 0.13 -0.73
C ARG A 86 -16.57 1.39 0.14
N ASP A 87 -17.70 2.10 0.24
CA ASP A 87 -17.76 3.40 0.92
C ASP A 87 -17.58 3.22 2.44
N LEU A 88 -18.11 2.13 3.02
CA LEU A 88 -17.90 1.77 4.41
C LEU A 88 -16.44 1.43 4.73
N ILE A 89 -15.79 0.64 3.87
CA ILE A 89 -14.36 0.29 4.03
C ILE A 89 -13.49 1.54 3.93
N LEU A 90 -13.79 2.43 2.98
CA LEU A 90 -13.08 3.71 2.80
C LEU A 90 -13.20 4.62 4.02
N ILE A 91 -14.42 4.79 4.54
CA ILE A 91 -14.67 5.62 5.73
C ILE A 91 -13.96 5.02 6.94
N ALA A 92 -14.04 3.70 7.13
CA ALA A 92 -13.39 3.03 8.25
C ALA A 92 -11.85 3.12 8.17
N GLY A 93 -11.26 2.86 7.00
CA GLY A 93 -9.82 2.97 6.76
C GLY A 93 -9.31 4.39 6.91
N GLY A 94 -10.01 5.38 6.33
CA GLY A 94 -9.68 6.80 6.45
C GLY A 94 -9.78 7.30 7.90
N LEU A 95 -10.81 6.90 8.65
CA LEU A 95 -10.94 7.28 10.05
C LEU A 95 -9.85 6.64 10.92
N PHE A 96 -9.54 5.37 10.68
CA PHE A 96 -8.46 4.68 11.38
C PHE A 96 -7.11 5.40 11.18
N LEU A 97 -6.84 5.84 9.96
CA LEU A 97 -5.64 6.63 9.64
C LEU A 97 -5.60 7.96 10.36
N LEU A 98 -6.71 8.70 10.35
CA LEU A 98 -6.79 9.99 11.04
C LEU A 98 -6.50 9.83 12.53
N VAL A 99 -7.10 8.82 13.17
CA VAL A 99 -6.88 8.54 14.60
C VAL A 99 -5.42 8.15 14.87
N LYS A 100 -4.86 7.25 14.06
CA LYS A 100 -3.48 6.77 14.26
C LYS A 100 -2.47 7.87 13.97
N GLY A 101 -2.61 8.60 12.87
CA GLY A 101 -1.75 9.73 12.51
C GLY A 101 -1.81 10.83 13.58
N THR A 102 -3.00 11.13 14.11
CA THR A 102 -3.14 12.09 15.22
C THR A 102 -2.43 11.60 16.48
N ARG A 103 -2.52 10.30 16.82
CA ARG A 103 -1.82 9.73 17.97
C ARG A 103 -0.30 9.72 17.80
N GLU A 104 0.20 9.33 16.63
CA GLU A 104 1.65 9.34 16.34
C GLU A 104 2.19 10.77 16.38
N MET A 105 1.48 11.74 15.78
CA MET A 105 1.85 13.16 15.87
C MET A 105 1.84 13.67 17.31
N HIS A 106 0.88 13.25 18.13
CA HIS A 106 0.80 13.67 19.52
C HIS A 106 1.95 13.08 20.37
N GLN A 107 2.33 11.82 20.12
CA GLN A 107 3.46 11.18 20.78
C GLN A 107 4.81 11.78 20.39
N ASP A 108 4.99 12.18 19.12
CA ASP A 108 6.22 12.85 18.67
C ASP A 108 6.37 14.28 19.23
N ILE A 109 5.27 14.93 19.65
CA ILE A 109 5.26 16.32 20.15
C ILE A 109 5.39 16.40 21.68
N GLU A 110 4.99 15.38 22.44
CA GLU A 110 5.02 15.42 23.91
C GLU A 110 6.38 15.13 24.55
N GLY A 111 7.38 14.67 23.80
CA GLY A 111 8.76 14.54 24.28
C GLY A 111 8.99 13.34 25.20
N GLU A 112 10.18 12.75 25.06
CA GLU A 112 10.69 11.68 25.92
C GLU A 112 10.73 12.12 27.39
N GLU A 113 9.98 11.45 28.27
CA GLU A 113 10.36 11.21 29.67
C GLU A 113 9.38 10.22 30.31
N GLU A 114 9.70 8.93 30.26
CA GLU A 114 9.83 8.06 31.45
C GLU A 114 10.26 6.66 31.00
N GLY A 115 11.41 6.23 31.49
CA GLY A 115 12.09 5.01 31.06
C GLY A 115 11.42 3.72 31.54
N GLY A 116 11.67 2.66 30.76
CA GLY A 116 11.54 1.29 31.24
C GLY A 116 10.50 0.44 30.52
N GLU A 117 10.65 0.25 29.22
CA GLU A 117 10.67 -1.05 28.52
C GLU A 117 10.72 -0.75 27.02
N ALA A 118 11.52 -1.52 26.28
CA ALA A 118 11.90 -1.28 24.89
C ALA A 118 10.78 -0.61 24.08
N SER A 119 11.09 0.57 23.51
CA SER A 119 10.18 1.23 22.59
C SER A 119 9.68 0.19 21.59
N VAL A 120 8.38 0.15 21.38
CA VAL A 120 7.73 -0.84 20.52
C VAL A 120 8.28 -0.76 19.07
N ALA A 121 9.10 0.24 18.74
CA ALA A 121 9.93 0.32 17.54
C ALA A 121 11.06 -0.72 17.41
N ASP A 122 11.47 -1.40 18.49
CA ASP A 122 12.61 -2.34 18.46
C ASP A 122 12.23 -3.79 18.10
N THR A 123 10.94 -4.14 18.13
CA THR A 123 10.55 -5.52 17.84
C THR A 123 10.13 -5.64 16.38
N MET A 124 10.76 -6.56 15.64
CA MET A 124 10.44 -6.86 14.23
C MET A 124 8.94 -7.07 13.98
N VAL A 125 8.20 -7.58 14.97
CA VAL A 125 6.74 -7.76 14.93
C VAL A 125 6.00 -6.42 14.77
N SER A 126 6.39 -5.39 15.52
CA SER A 126 5.77 -4.07 15.46
C SER A 126 6.02 -3.40 14.11
N ALA A 127 7.25 -3.47 13.60
CA ALA A 127 7.59 -2.96 12.28
C ALA A 127 6.76 -3.64 11.18
N ILE A 128 6.59 -4.97 11.26
CA ILE A 128 5.74 -5.73 10.33
C ILE A 128 4.28 -5.27 10.42
N LEU A 129 3.76 -5.07 11.63
CA LEU A 129 2.38 -4.64 11.86
C LEU A 129 2.14 -3.22 11.35
N GLN A 130 3.12 -2.32 11.53
CA GLN A 130 3.06 -0.95 11.01
C GLN A 130 3.15 -0.93 9.47
N ILE A 131 4.02 -1.74 8.88
CA ILE A 131 4.09 -1.94 7.42
C ILE A 131 2.75 -2.44 6.88
N ALA A 132 2.16 -3.46 7.50
CA ALA A 132 0.89 -4.04 7.04
C ALA A 132 -0.26 -3.02 7.10
N VAL A 133 -0.32 -2.23 8.17
CA VAL A 133 -1.34 -1.17 8.33
C VAL A 133 -1.20 -0.09 7.25
N ILE A 134 0.03 0.31 6.94
CA ILE A 134 0.28 1.39 5.99
C ILE A 134 0.12 0.92 4.55
N ASP A 135 0.54 -0.32 4.25
CA ASP A 135 0.27 -0.96 2.97
C ASP A 135 -1.23 -1.16 2.73
N LEU A 136 -2.00 -1.55 3.76
CA LEU A 136 -3.46 -1.62 3.67
C LEU A 136 -4.05 -0.27 3.24
N VAL A 137 -3.55 0.81 3.82
CA VAL A 137 -4.04 2.16 3.54
C VAL A 137 -3.69 2.62 2.13
N PHE A 138 -2.43 2.50 1.73
CA PHE A 138 -2.02 2.92 0.39
C PHE A 138 -2.58 2.02 -0.70
N SER A 139 -2.80 0.74 -0.40
CA SER A 139 -3.37 -0.18 -1.37
C SER A 139 -4.80 0.22 -1.76
N ILE A 140 -5.59 0.78 -0.84
CA ILE A 140 -6.96 1.25 -1.12
C ILE A 140 -7.00 2.29 -2.26
N ASP A 141 -6.08 3.24 -2.32
CA ASP A 141 -6.08 4.31 -3.34
C ASP A 141 -5.76 3.77 -4.75
N SER A 142 -4.69 2.98 -4.84
CA SER A 142 -4.33 2.28 -6.10
C SER A 142 -5.44 1.36 -6.59
N ILE A 143 -6.11 0.68 -5.66
CA ILE A 143 -7.24 -0.20 -5.96
C ILE A 143 -8.41 0.58 -6.54
N ILE A 144 -8.77 1.72 -5.94
CA ILE A 144 -9.88 2.54 -6.42
C ILE A 144 -9.57 3.10 -7.80
N THR A 145 -8.32 3.51 -8.02
CA THR A 145 -7.82 3.94 -9.32
C THR A 145 -7.95 2.82 -10.36
N ALA A 146 -7.52 1.60 -10.02
CA ALA A 146 -7.61 0.44 -10.90
C ALA A 146 -9.06 0.07 -11.24
N VAL A 147 -9.95 0.06 -10.25
CA VAL A 147 -11.39 -0.20 -10.43
C VAL A 147 -12.07 0.91 -11.23
N GLY A 148 -11.65 2.16 -11.05
CA GLY A 148 -12.19 3.30 -11.78
C GLY A 148 -11.78 3.35 -13.25
N MET A 149 -10.69 2.66 -13.63
CA MET A 149 -10.12 2.70 -14.97
C MET A 149 -10.24 1.40 -15.76
N ALA A 150 -10.50 0.26 -15.12
CA ALA A 150 -10.58 -1.03 -15.79
C ALA A 150 -12.03 -1.46 -16.06
N GLU A 151 -12.40 -1.50 -17.34
CA GLU A 151 -13.69 -2.09 -17.78
C GLU A 151 -13.70 -3.63 -17.67
N HIS A 152 -12.51 -4.25 -17.60
CA HIS A 152 -12.32 -5.70 -17.53
C HIS A 152 -11.50 -6.10 -16.30
N VAL A 153 -12.13 -6.87 -15.41
CA VAL A 153 -11.53 -7.34 -14.15
C VAL A 153 -10.29 -8.20 -14.41
N GLU A 154 -10.29 -8.99 -15.48
CA GLU A 154 -9.18 -9.86 -15.87
C GLU A 154 -7.94 -9.04 -16.25
N VAL A 155 -8.13 -7.95 -16.97
CA VAL A 155 -7.07 -7.03 -17.38
C VAL A 155 -6.50 -6.31 -16.17
N MET A 156 -7.36 -5.87 -15.26
CA MET A 156 -6.97 -5.26 -13.99
C MET A 156 -6.10 -6.20 -13.16
N ILE A 157 -6.54 -7.44 -12.95
CA ILE A 157 -5.80 -8.43 -12.15
C ILE A 157 -4.45 -8.72 -12.80
N ALA A 158 -4.39 -8.91 -14.11
CA ALA A 158 -3.14 -9.14 -14.82
C ALA A 158 -2.20 -7.93 -14.71
N ALA A 159 -2.72 -6.72 -14.85
CA ALA A 159 -1.94 -5.49 -14.80
C ALA A 159 -1.31 -5.27 -13.42
N VAL A 160 -2.10 -5.46 -12.36
CA VAL A 160 -1.64 -5.38 -10.96
C VAL A 160 -0.64 -6.49 -10.66
N ALA A 161 -0.87 -7.73 -11.12
CA ALA A 161 0.08 -8.83 -10.91
C ALA A 161 1.45 -8.55 -11.55
N VAL A 162 1.47 -8.01 -12.76
CA VAL A 162 2.72 -7.59 -13.43
C VAL A 162 3.38 -6.43 -12.69
N ALA A 163 2.61 -5.41 -12.29
CA ALA A 163 3.14 -4.29 -11.51
C ALA A 163 3.78 -4.76 -10.19
N ILE A 164 3.12 -5.67 -9.48
CA ILE A 164 3.63 -6.30 -8.25
C ILE A 164 4.99 -6.99 -8.49
N LEU A 165 5.11 -7.76 -9.58
CA LEU A 165 6.37 -8.42 -9.93
C LEU A 165 7.47 -7.40 -10.22
N VAL A 166 7.16 -6.38 -11.03
CA VAL A 166 8.11 -5.30 -11.35
C VAL A 166 8.58 -4.60 -10.08
N MET A 167 7.65 -4.25 -9.18
CA MET A 167 7.98 -3.61 -7.91
C MET A 167 8.82 -4.50 -6.99
N TYR A 168 8.53 -5.81 -6.93
CA TYR A 168 9.35 -6.74 -6.15
C TYR A 168 10.80 -6.70 -6.59
N PHE A 169 11.07 -6.79 -7.89
CA PHE A 169 12.43 -6.71 -8.43
C PHE A 169 13.04 -5.30 -8.33
N ALA A 170 12.23 -4.25 -8.44
CA ALA A 170 12.69 -2.86 -8.31
C ALA A 170 12.91 -2.42 -6.86
N SER A 171 12.35 -3.14 -5.87
CA SER A 171 12.35 -2.71 -4.48
C SER A 171 13.75 -2.60 -3.86
N GLU A 172 14.62 -3.58 -4.14
CA GLU A 172 15.99 -3.61 -3.62
C GLU A 172 16.85 -2.45 -4.18
N PRO A 173 16.88 -2.17 -5.50
CA PRO A 173 17.61 -1.02 -6.04
C PRO A 173 17.02 0.32 -5.61
N VAL A 174 15.68 0.45 -5.52
CA VAL A 174 15.02 1.67 -5.00
C VAL A 174 15.43 1.93 -3.55
N ALA A 175 15.39 0.90 -2.70
CA ALA A 175 15.80 1.01 -1.31
C ALA A 175 17.28 1.40 -1.16
N ALA A 176 18.17 0.76 -1.93
CA ALA A 176 19.60 1.09 -1.93
C ALA A 176 19.86 2.52 -2.40
N PHE A 177 19.06 3.03 -3.34
CA PHE A 177 19.14 4.41 -3.80
C PHE A 177 18.77 5.40 -2.68
N ILE A 178 17.67 5.15 -1.95
CA ILE A 178 17.20 5.99 -0.83
C ILE A 178 18.24 5.99 0.31
N GLU A 179 18.83 4.84 0.63
CA GLU A 179 19.87 4.75 1.67
C GLU A 179 21.13 5.56 1.31
N ARG A 180 21.48 5.63 0.03
CA ARG A 180 22.66 6.37 -0.46
C ARG A 180 22.40 7.88 -0.60
N HIS A 181 21.15 8.32 -0.64
CA HIS A 181 20.78 9.72 -0.82
C HIS A 181 19.88 10.22 0.33
N PRO A 182 20.47 10.59 1.49
CA PRO A 182 19.73 11.01 2.68
C PRO A 182 18.85 12.25 2.47
N THR A 183 19.17 13.09 1.48
CA THR A 183 18.35 14.26 1.10
C THR A 183 17.00 13.85 0.52
N THR A 184 16.94 12.73 -0.20
CA THR A 184 15.67 12.12 -0.67
C THR A 184 14.85 11.60 0.51
N LYS A 185 15.51 11.18 1.60
CA LYS A 185 14.87 10.75 2.85
C LYS A 185 14.05 11.87 3.50
N MET A 186 14.54 13.12 3.44
CA MET A 186 13.81 14.29 3.97
C MET A 186 12.60 14.66 3.11
N LEU A 187 12.69 14.48 1.78
CA LEU A 187 11.58 14.77 0.85
C LEU A 187 10.42 13.77 0.95
N ALA A 188 10.70 12.52 1.30
CA ALA A 188 9.66 11.49 1.48
C ALA A 188 9.00 11.51 2.88
N LEU A 189 9.49 12.36 3.79
CA LEU A 189 8.95 12.57 5.14
C LEU A 189 8.26 13.94 5.31
N SER A 190 8.36 14.84 4.31
CA SER A 190 7.72 16.16 4.30
C SER A 190 6.45 16.14 3.46
#